data_AF-A0A4Q4QCF5-F1
#
_entry.id   AF-A0A4Q4QCF5-F1
#
_cell.length_a   1.000
_cell.length_b   1.000
_cell.length_c   1.000
_cell.angle_alpha   90.00
_cell.angle_beta   90.00
_cell.angle_gamma   90.00
#
_symmetry.space_group_name_H-M   'P 1'
#
loop_
_entity.id
_entity.type
_entity.pdbx_description
1 polymer ?
#
loop_
_entity_poly.entity_id
_entity_poly.type
_entity_poly.pdbx_seq_one_letter_code
_entity_poly.pdbx_strand_id
1 'polypeptide(L)'
;MRIYESVFQTLDDTVDHPETTIANSDNDIELMLPPSLRNPGRRMQLTSWNNPDSLLIEHNAIAPFCRRPTQLDINVLIEFPFLDNFTKATGFVSSFGCGTKQQRLSITLDPIRANPSENASPREEKVLNPATHWVEIARNMLVQGTKDTADPGVSLYVTHRIVDQIRETAIKQYHRGSADIHWSTSVEALCYEFFNPKNLDKCLALFWSCWYPNWPTIHAPTFKRVEKSPSLIAVMALVGACLSAEDHDHASAQLWFDLVEDLVYSDAAFDDQNISNTWKESTNTDRRSAHLQTLQAAYCVCLYQTWEGSKRSKRRVLRQRFNDLVYLARDIGLDQASLRSIDTSDPAGFDWEEYALRESLIRICSYICNIDASYALFFCHVPRTTLSELVMEISSPESCFQASSKEECFIELKVWRERMGIDATNMNVLSAVIALCDNAIMRTPAMRRTFAHLSVLSMFTIVHALYLQVYSLANFSMTAPDTTRMTSVENALRNWQQSWPSHTRDMELFDLLEKESDLSTMWQRIGFMRYAPEYWLIAYSTVKKMYKQNDGISQISETAITVGNHDMIEARRLIAELRSGAIVPIVDS
;
A
#
# COMPACT_ATOMS: atom_id res chain seq x y z
N MET A 1 -30.99 -2.98 48.55
CA MET A 1 -31.08 -4.36 48.02
C MET A 1 -29.68 -4.68 47.49
N ARG A 2 -28.99 -5.58 48.22
CA ARG A 2 -27.56 -5.99 48.26
C ARG A 2 -26.83 -5.92 46.90
N ILE A 3 -25.67 -5.30 46.66
CA ILE A 3 -24.26 -5.33 47.19
C ILE A 3 -23.51 -6.68 47.06
N TYR A 4 -22.26 -6.59 46.54
CA TYR A 4 -21.08 -7.49 46.64
C TYR A 4 -21.04 -8.68 45.66
N GLU A 5 -19.93 -9.21 45.12
CA GLU A 5 -18.48 -8.94 45.11
C GLU A 5 -17.85 -9.95 44.09
N SER A 6 -16.58 -9.78 43.72
CA SER A 6 -15.55 -10.77 43.31
C SER A 6 -15.93 -12.23 42.99
N VAL A 7 -15.23 -12.86 42.01
CA VAL A 7 -14.40 -14.07 42.22
C VAL A 7 -13.88 -14.67 40.89
N PHE A 8 -12.56 -14.86 40.85
CA PHE A 8 -11.77 -15.77 40.02
C PHE A 8 -12.08 -17.25 40.33
N GLN A 9 -11.89 -18.17 39.37
CA GLN A 9 -12.00 -19.65 39.50
C GLN A 9 -13.47 -20.15 39.55
N THR A 10 -13.91 -21.19 38.85
CA THR A 10 -13.28 -22.44 38.40
C THR A 10 -14.24 -23.08 37.38
N LEU A 11 -13.72 -23.75 36.36
CA LEU A 11 -14.32 -24.98 35.80
C LEU A 11 -13.20 -25.66 34.98
N ASP A 12 -12.56 -26.62 35.64
CA ASP A 12 -11.76 -27.67 35.04
C ASP A 12 -12.62 -28.94 34.94
N ASP A 13 -12.08 -29.93 34.23
CA ASP A 13 -12.53 -31.32 34.04
C ASP A 13 -13.18 -31.62 32.67
N THR A 14 -12.34 -31.92 31.69
CA THR A 14 -12.06 -33.32 31.30
C THR A 14 -11.10 -33.36 30.10
N VAL A 15 -10.02 -34.14 30.24
CA VAL A 15 -9.46 -35.13 29.30
C VAL A 15 -7.94 -35.26 29.48
N ASP A 16 -7.61 -36.35 30.16
CA ASP A 16 -6.37 -37.14 30.26
C ASP A 16 -5.12 -36.75 29.46
N HIS A 17 -4.00 -36.64 30.20
CA HIS A 17 -2.66 -36.95 29.72
C HIS A 17 -2.36 -38.45 29.88
N PRO A 18 -1.43 -38.99 29.09
CA PRO A 18 -0.34 -39.71 29.75
C PRO A 18 1.06 -39.31 29.27
N GLU A 19 1.98 -39.64 30.17
CA GLU A 19 3.32 -39.12 30.40
C GLU A 19 4.39 -39.58 29.39
N THR A 20 5.42 -38.74 29.34
CA THR A 20 6.77 -38.93 28.82
C THR A 20 7.48 -40.19 29.32
N THR A 21 8.29 -40.82 28.45
CA THR A 21 9.49 -41.56 28.88
C THR A 21 10.64 -41.29 27.91
N ILE A 22 11.78 -40.87 28.48
CA ILE A 22 13.07 -40.66 27.80
C ILE A 22 13.81 -42.01 27.78
N ALA A 23 14.39 -42.39 26.64
CA ALA A 23 15.49 -43.35 26.58
C ALA A 23 16.38 -43.11 25.34
N ASN A 24 17.69 -42.99 25.58
CA ASN A 24 18.77 -42.96 24.59
C ASN A 24 18.97 -44.34 23.94
N SER A 25 19.36 -44.37 22.66
CA SER A 25 20.33 -45.35 22.15
C SER A 25 20.86 -44.96 20.77
N ASP A 26 22.19 -44.92 20.67
CA ASP A 26 22.98 -44.93 19.44
C ASP A 26 22.60 -46.11 18.51
N ASN A 27 22.63 -45.87 17.19
CA ASN A 27 23.22 -46.74 16.16
C ASN A 27 22.92 -46.22 14.74
N ASP A 28 23.97 -45.68 14.09
CA ASP A 28 24.55 -46.13 12.82
C ASP A 28 23.68 -46.53 11.59
N ILE A 29 24.11 -45.97 10.43
CA ILE A 29 24.07 -46.54 9.04
C ILE A 29 22.68 -46.41 8.33
N GLU A 30 22.47 -45.94 7.10
CA GLU A 30 23.24 -45.68 5.87
C GLU A 30 22.36 -44.77 4.97
N LEU A 31 22.88 -43.68 4.39
CA LEU A 31 22.20 -42.97 3.29
C LEU A 31 22.92 -43.27 1.98
N MET A 32 22.33 -44.18 1.21
CA MET A 32 22.74 -44.57 -0.14
C MET A 32 22.53 -43.42 -1.13
N LEU A 33 23.63 -42.84 -1.61
CA LEU A 33 23.72 -42.05 -2.84
C LEU A 33 24.07 -42.98 -4.02
N PRO A 34 23.44 -42.85 -5.20
CA PRO A 34 23.97 -43.44 -6.43
C PRO A 34 24.97 -42.50 -7.14
N PRO A 35 25.88 -43.04 -7.98
CA PRO A 35 27.21 -42.49 -8.14
C PRO A 35 27.52 -41.85 -9.50
N SER A 36 28.48 -40.92 -9.44
CA SER A 36 29.59 -40.67 -10.37
C SER A 36 29.32 -40.30 -11.84
N LEU A 37 29.83 -39.12 -12.21
CA LEU A 37 30.76 -38.99 -13.33
C LEU A 37 31.94 -38.10 -12.89
N ARG A 38 33.05 -38.76 -12.54
CA ARG A 38 34.38 -38.14 -12.46
C ARG A 38 34.96 -38.14 -13.88
N ASN A 39 35.55 -37.03 -14.33
CA ASN A 39 36.97 -37.08 -14.66
C ASN A 39 37.63 -35.68 -14.65
N PRO A 40 38.94 -35.63 -14.38
CA PRO A 40 39.60 -34.47 -13.79
C PRO A 40 40.46 -33.70 -14.79
N GLY A 41 40.76 -32.45 -14.43
CA GLY A 41 42.00 -31.79 -14.85
C GLY A 41 41.80 -30.53 -15.67
N ARG A 42 41.94 -29.37 -15.02
CA ARG A 42 42.94 -28.35 -15.38
C ARG A 42 42.92 -27.19 -14.38
N ARG A 43 43.94 -27.22 -13.52
CA ARG A 43 44.75 -26.11 -13.00
C ARG A 43 44.27 -24.70 -13.39
N MET A 44 43.91 -23.90 -12.39
CA MET A 44 43.90 -22.44 -12.46
C MET A 44 45.24 -21.94 -13.02
N GLN A 45 45.20 -21.17 -14.10
CA GLN A 45 46.21 -20.16 -14.38
C GLN A 45 45.51 -18.82 -14.51
N LEU A 46 45.80 -17.97 -13.54
CA LEU A 46 45.48 -16.56 -13.49
C LEU A 46 46.46 -15.86 -14.44
N THR A 47 45.98 -15.35 -15.58
CA THR A 47 46.71 -14.32 -16.34
C THR A 47 45.72 -13.28 -16.83
N SER A 48 46.00 -12.04 -16.45
CA SER A 48 45.33 -10.80 -16.81
C SER A 48 45.26 -10.55 -18.32
N TRP A 49 44.34 -9.69 -18.74
CA TRP A 49 44.55 -8.46 -19.54
C TRP A 49 43.28 -8.10 -20.35
N ASN A 50 42.59 -7.07 -19.86
CA ASN A 50 41.90 -5.97 -20.57
C ASN A 50 41.25 -6.24 -21.93
N ASN A 51 39.91 -6.25 -21.96
CA ASN A 51 39.14 -5.78 -23.11
C ASN A 51 37.76 -5.22 -22.66
N PRO A 52 37.37 -3.97 -22.96
CA PRO A 52 36.09 -3.39 -22.51
C PRO A 52 34.83 -3.98 -23.16
N ASP A 53 34.96 -4.80 -24.20
CA ASP A 53 33.84 -5.28 -25.01
C ASP A 53 33.32 -6.69 -24.65
N SER A 54 33.82 -7.32 -23.58
CA SER A 54 33.42 -8.68 -23.19
C SER A 54 32.21 -8.74 -22.23
N LEU A 55 31.78 -7.61 -21.65
CA LEU A 55 30.65 -7.57 -20.69
C LEU A 55 29.27 -7.59 -21.38
N LEU A 56 29.21 -7.37 -22.69
CA LEU A 56 27.97 -7.42 -23.47
C LEU A 56 27.59 -8.83 -23.96
N ILE A 57 28.52 -9.79 -23.89
CA ILE A 57 28.29 -11.15 -24.39
C ILE A 57 27.87 -12.11 -23.27
N GLU A 58 28.34 -11.91 -22.03
CA GLU A 58 27.96 -12.77 -20.90
C GLU A 58 26.52 -12.51 -20.39
N HIS A 59 25.94 -11.32 -20.60
CA HIS A 59 24.52 -11.08 -20.28
C HIS A 59 23.53 -11.77 -21.25
N ASN A 60 23.98 -12.19 -22.43
CA ASN A 60 23.13 -12.91 -23.38
C ASN A 60 23.10 -14.44 -23.15
N ALA A 61 23.96 -14.98 -22.28
CA ALA A 61 24.02 -16.42 -22.01
C ALA A 61 23.11 -16.86 -20.84
N ILE A 62 22.64 -15.95 -19.98
CA ILE A 62 21.74 -16.23 -18.84
C ILE A 62 20.29 -15.77 -19.13
N ALA A 63 20.10 -14.90 -20.12
CA ALA A 63 18.80 -14.38 -20.55
C ALA A 63 17.70 -15.42 -20.88
N PRO A 64 17.99 -16.67 -21.34
CA PRO A 64 16.92 -17.63 -21.61
C PRO A 64 16.29 -18.24 -20.35
N PHE A 65 16.89 -18.07 -19.16
CA PHE A 65 16.48 -18.79 -17.95
C PHE A 65 15.93 -17.90 -16.83
N CYS A 66 16.07 -16.57 -16.92
CA CYS A 66 15.42 -15.65 -15.98
C CYS A 66 14.07 -15.19 -16.55
N ARG A 67 12.98 -15.72 -16.02
CA ARG A 67 11.63 -15.20 -16.31
C ARG A 67 11.57 -13.73 -15.91
N ARG A 68 11.03 -12.88 -16.79
CA ARG A 68 10.81 -11.46 -16.50
C ARG A 68 9.86 -11.31 -15.30
N PRO A 69 10.06 -10.35 -14.38
CA PRO A 69 9.18 -10.14 -13.23
C PRO A 69 7.69 -10.01 -13.58
N THR A 70 7.37 -9.39 -14.71
CA THR A 70 5.98 -9.21 -15.18
C THR A 70 5.46 -10.34 -16.07
N GLN A 71 6.26 -11.38 -16.34
CA GLN A 71 5.80 -12.53 -17.12
C GLN A 71 4.73 -13.29 -16.32
N LEU A 72 3.51 -13.35 -16.87
CA LEU A 72 2.41 -14.08 -16.23
C LEU A 72 2.62 -15.59 -16.39
N ASP A 73 2.71 -16.31 -15.27
CA ASP A 73 2.57 -17.77 -15.22
C ASP A 73 1.23 -18.12 -14.55
N ILE A 74 0.28 -18.59 -15.35
CA ILE A 74 -1.07 -18.92 -14.89
C ILE A 74 -1.04 -20.07 -13.84
N ASN A 75 -0.08 -20.99 -13.93
CA ASN A 75 0.03 -22.10 -12.96
C ASN A 75 0.48 -21.62 -11.59
N VAL A 76 1.29 -20.56 -11.53
CA VAL A 76 1.66 -19.92 -10.24
C VAL A 76 0.54 -19.00 -9.77
N LEU A 77 -0.10 -18.30 -10.71
CA LEU A 77 -1.13 -17.31 -10.39
C LEU A 77 -2.40 -17.94 -9.81
N ILE A 78 -2.78 -19.13 -10.28
CA ILE A 78 -3.96 -19.86 -9.79
C ILE A 78 -3.80 -20.29 -8.33
N GLU A 79 -2.57 -20.32 -7.80
CA GLU A 79 -2.30 -20.57 -6.40
C GLU A 79 -2.53 -19.33 -5.52
N PHE A 80 -2.85 -18.16 -6.08
CA PHE A 80 -3.16 -16.93 -5.34
C PHE A 80 -2.18 -16.66 -4.17
N PRO A 81 -0.86 -16.55 -4.43
CA PRO A 81 0.15 -16.46 -3.38
C PRO A 81 -0.07 -15.29 -2.41
N PHE A 82 -0.72 -14.22 -2.84
CA PHE A 82 -1.11 -13.12 -1.99
C PHE A 82 -2.56 -13.23 -1.48
N LEU A 83 -3.54 -13.32 -2.38
CA LEU A 83 -4.96 -13.20 -2.03
C LEU A 83 -5.48 -14.35 -1.16
N ASP A 84 -4.91 -15.55 -1.28
CA ASP A 84 -5.29 -16.66 -0.41
C ASP A 84 -4.89 -16.40 1.05
N ASN A 85 -3.68 -15.90 1.29
CA ASN A 85 -3.25 -15.51 2.62
C ASN A 85 -4.03 -14.29 3.11
N PHE A 86 -4.16 -13.26 2.27
CA PHE A 86 -4.88 -12.03 2.59
C PHE A 86 -6.30 -12.29 3.09
N THR A 87 -7.02 -13.22 2.48
CA THR A 87 -8.42 -13.53 2.83
C THR A 87 -8.58 -14.44 4.06
N LYS A 88 -7.49 -15.01 4.58
CA LYS A 88 -7.47 -15.86 5.78
C LYS A 88 -6.85 -15.15 6.99
N ALA A 89 -5.97 -14.19 6.75
CA ALA A 89 -5.22 -13.47 7.76
C ALA A 89 -5.96 -12.25 8.31
N THR A 90 -5.55 -11.78 9.49
CA THR A 90 -6.11 -10.57 10.15
C THR A 90 -4.99 -9.65 10.63
N GLY A 91 -5.18 -8.35 10.49
CA GLY A 91 -4.16 -7.34 10.80
C GLY A 91 -3.21 -7.07 9.62
N PHE A 92 -2.51 -5.94 9.68
CA PHE A 92 -1.68 -5.45 8.59
C PHE A 92 -0.50 -6.36 8.28
N VAL A 93 0.24 -6.75 9.32
CA VAL A 93 1.48 -7.53 9.18
C VAL A 93 1.24 -8.85 8.47
N SER A 94 0.15 -9.52 8.80
CA SER A 94 -0.19 -10.84 8.26
C SER A 94 -0.85 -10.75 6.88
N SER A 95 -1.59 -9.68 6.59
CA SER A 95 -2.33 -9.51 5.34
C SER A 95 -1.52 -8.87 4.20
N PHE A 96 -0.61 -7.92 4.47
CA PHE A 96 -0.04 -7.05 3.42
C PHE A 96 1.47 -7.19 3.19
N GLY A 97 2.11 -8.22 3.75
CA GLY A 97 3.55 -8.44 3.53
C GLY A 97 4.43 -7.32 4.08
N CYS A 98 4.18 -6.89 5.33
CA CYS A 98 4.83 -5.72 5.94
C CYS A 98 6.24 -6.00 6.52
N GLY A 99 7.05 -6.81 5.83
CA GLY A 99 8.38 -7.23 6.28
C GLY A 99 8.37 -8.29 7.39
N THR A 100 9.51 -8.95 7.58
CA THR A 100 9.72 -10.00 8.60
C THR A 100 9.80 -9.40 10.00
N LYS A 101 9.58 -10.22 11.04
CA LYS A 101 9.72 -9.77 12.44
C LYS A 101 11.11 -9.19 12.73
N GLN A 102 12.16 -9.79 12.15
CA GLN A 102 13.56 -9.34 12.33
C GLN A 102 13.82 -7.98 11.67
N GLN A 103 13.29 -7.74 10.46
CA GLN A 103 13.37 -6.42 9.82
C GLN A 103 12.67 -5.35 10.67
N ARG A 104 11.48 -5.64 11.21
CA ARG A 104 10.73 -4.70 12.05
C ARG A 104 11.43 -4.39 13.38
N LEU A 105 12.07 -5.38 13.99
CA LEU A 105 12.97 -5.14 15.14
C LEU A 105 14.16 -4.25 14.77
N SER A 106 14.76 -4.47 13.60
CA SER A 106 15.90 -3.68 13.12
C SER A 106 15.52 -2.22 12.85
N ILE A 107 14.32 -1.98 12.29
CA ILE A 107 13.75 -0.64 12.09
C ILE A 107 13.58 0.08 13.43
N THR A 108 13.05 -0.61 14.45
CA THR A 108 12.86 -0.03 15.79
C THR A 108 14.19 0.30 16.49
N LEU A 109 15.26 -0.45 16.20
CA LEU A 109 16.59 -0.21 16.76
C LEU A 109 17.32 0.97 16.12
N ASP A 110 17.07 1.25 14.84
CA ASP A 110 17.62 2.42 14.12
C ASP A 110 16.53 3.16 13.30
N PRO A 111 15.61 3.88 13.98
CA PRO A 111 14.51 4.59 13.32
C PRO A 111 14.98 5.70 12.37
N ILE A 112 16.12 6.34 12.69
CA ILE A 112 16.68 7.46 11.93
C ILE A 112 17.04 6.99 10.53
N ARG A 113 17.76 5.86 10.41
CA ARG A 113 18.15 5.29 9.11
C ARG A 113 16.94 4.84 8.29
N ALA A 114 15.86 4.43 8.94
CA ALA A 114 14.64 3.96 8.30
C ALA A 114 13.68 5.10 7.89
N ASN A 115 13.94 6.35 8.30
CA ASN A 115 13.09 7.50 8.00
C ASN A 115 13.60 8.27 6.75
N PRO A 116 12.85 8.29 5.64
CA PRO A 116 13.29 8.94 4.40
C PRO A 116 13.53 10.45 4.55
N SER A 117 12.74 11.12 5.39
CA SER A 117 12.85 12.58 5.61
C SER A 117 14.14 13.00 6.30
N GLU A 118 14.73 12.13 7.12
CA GLU A 118 15.98 12.39 7.84
C GLU A 118 17.21 12.01 7.00
N ASN A 119 17.05 11.04 6.10
CA ASN A 119 18.07 10.61 5.14
C ASN A 119 18.30 11.62 4.00
N ALA A 120 17.34 12.49 3.70
CA ALA A 120 17.44 13.49 2.64
C ALA A 120 18.37 14.69 2.98
N SER A 121 18.82 14.80 4.23
CA SER A 121 19.88 15.75 4.58
C SER A 121 21.23 15.22 4.10
N PRO A 122 22.06 16.02 3.39
CA PRO A 122 23.34 15.52 2.89
C PRO A 122 24.24 15.19 4.08
N ARG A 123 24.40 13.89 4.35
CA ARG A 123 25.52 13.42 5.16
C ARG A 123 26.76 13.74 4.35
N GLU A 124 27.53 14.74 4.76
CA GLU A 124 28.89 14.93 4.25
C GLU A 124 29.65 13.62 4.46
N GLU A 125 29.77 12.80 3.41
CA GLU A 125 30.73 11.70 3.38
C GLU A 125 32.13 12.30 3.42
N LYS A 126 32.61 12.58 4.64
CA LYS A 126 34.01 12.87 4.86
C LYS A 126 34.80 11.61 4.54
N VAL A 127 35.44 11.62 3.37
CA VAL A 127 36.49 10.68 2.98
C VAL A 127 37.49 10.55 4.13
N LEU A 128 37.42 9.44 4.86
CA LEU A 128 38.18 9.25 6.09
C LEU A 128 39.54 8.64 5.78
N ASN A 129 40.60 9.38 6.08
CA ASN A 129 41.98 8.93 5.97
C ASN A 129 42.26 7.83 7.02
N PRO A 130 42.74 6.62 6.64
CA PRO A 130 42.85 5.47 7.55
C PRO A 130 43.84 5.62 8.72
N ALA A 131 44.63 6.71 8.78
CA ALA A 131 45.63 6.92 9.83
C ALA A 131 45.09 7.53 11.15
N THR A 132 43.85 8.05 11.19
CA THR A 132 43.30 8.77 12.36
C THR A 132 42.12 8.08 13.06
N HIS A 133 41.76 6.87 12.64
CA HIS A 133 40.57 6.13 13.07
C HIS A 133 40.45 5.97 14.61
N TRP A 134 41.55 5.64 15.30
CA TRP A 134 41.48 5.37 16.74
C TRP A 134 41.40 6.63 17.62
N VAL A 135 42.00 7.73 17.18
CA VAL A 135 41.96 9.01 17.92
C VAL A 135 40.60 9.70 17.75
N GLU A 136 39.96 9.56 16.58
CA GLU A 136 38.61 10.07 16.33
C GLU A 136 37.54 9.23 17.03
N ILE A 137 37.69 7.90 17.10
CA ILE A 137 36.80 7.03 17.89
C ILE A 137 36.89 7.37 19.38
N ALA A 138 38.10 7.53 19.92
CA ALA A 138 38.27 7.91 21.33
C ALA A 138 37.71 9.31 21.62
N ARG A 139 37.86 10.26 20.68
CA ARG A 139 37.25 11.59 20.78
C ARG A 139 35.72 11.53 20.67
N ASN A 140 35.17 10.70 19.78
CA ASN A 140 33.73 10.51 19.62
C ASN A 140 33.10 9.79 20.82
N MET A 141 33.81 8.87 21.47
CA MET A 141 33.36 8.24 22.71
C MET A 141 33.42 9.20 23.92
N LEU A 142 34.33 10.17 23.92
CA LEU A 142 34.40 11.23 24.92
C LEU A 142 33.43 12.40 24.64
N VAL A 143 32.88 12.49 23.43
CA VAL A 143 31.89 13.50 22.99
C VAL A 143 30.48 12.90 22.84
N GLN A 144 30.23 11.66 23.31
CA GLN A 144 28.88 11.09 23.51
C GLN A 144 28.07 11.78 24.63
N GLY A 145 28.33 13.07 24.87
CA GLY A 145 27.38 14.00 25.47
C GLY A 145 26.83 14.90 24.38
N THR A 146 25.57 14.69 24.02
CA THR A 146 24.67 15.67 23.37
C THR A 146 25.15 16.25 22.04
N LYS A 147 24.90 15.53 20.94
CA LYS A 147 24.57 16.15 19.65
C LYS A 147 23.53 15.30 18.91
N ASP A 148 22.33 15.25 19.47
CA ASP A 148 21.12 14.93 18.70
C ASP A 148 20.84 16.12 17.78
N THR A 149 20.75 15.87 16.48
CA THR A 149 20.45 16.85 15.43
C THR A 149 18.95 17.12 15.27
N ALA A 150 18.12 16.70 16.22
CA ALA A 150 16.74 17.15 16.35
C ALA A 150 16.66 18.15 17.51
N ASP A 151 16.22 19.39 17.26
CA ASP A 151 15.93 20.34 18.33
C ASP A 151 14.88 19.72 19.26
N PRO A 152 15.21 19.41 20.54
CA PRO A 152 14.29 18.75 21.45
C PRO A 152 12.95 19.49 21.60
N GLY A 153 12.96 20.82 21.42
CA GLY A 153 11.75 21.64 21.49
C GLY A 153 10.77 21.40 20.35
N VAL A 154 11.26 21.10 19.14
CA VAL A 154 10.43 20.91 17.94
C VAL A 154 9.70 19.56 17.99
N SER A 155 10.38 18.51 18.45
CA SER A 155 9.73 17.19 18.58
C SER A 155 8.68 17.18 19.68
N LEU A 156 8.93 17.85 20.81
CA LEU A 156 7.94 18.02 21.88
C LEU A 156 6.73 18.84 21.42
N TYR A 157 6.94 19.85 20.57
CA TYR A 157 5.84 20.65 20.01
C TYR A 157 4.83 19.80 19.23
N VAL A 158 5.29 18.86 18.40
CA VAL A 158 4.40 17.95 17.65
C VAL A 158 3.61 17.06 18.62
N THR A 159 4.28 16.48 19.62
CA THR A 159 3.62 15.68 20.68
C THR A 159 2.51 16.47 21.36
N HIS A 160 2.79 17.68 21.84
CA HIS A 160 1.81 18.51 22.53
C HIS A 160 0.58 18.79 21.64
N ARG A 161 0.79 19.16 20.37
CA ARG A 161 -0.33 19.40 19.45
C ARG A 161 -1.22 18.19 19.23
N ILE A 162 -0.64 16.99 19.13
CA ILE A 162 -1.41 15.74 18.98
C ILE A 162 -2.24 15.50 20.24
N VAL A 163 -1.61 15.53 21.41
CA VAL A 163 -2.27 15.25 22.68
C VAL A 163 -3.39 16.26 22.97
N ASP A 164 -3.14 17.55 22.70
CA ASP A 164 -4.13 18.62 22.87
C ASP A 164 -5.36 18.41 21.97
N GLN A 165 -5.17 18.04 20.69
CA GLN A 165 -6.29 17.78 19.79
C GLN A 165 -7.09 16.53 20.16
N ILE A 166 -6.41 15.46 20.61
CA ILE A 166 -7.08 14.25 21.11
C ILE A 166 -7.88 14.58 22.37
N ARG A 167 -7.31 15.37 23.28
CA ARG A 167 -7.98 15.84 24.51
C ARG A 167 -9.25 16.63 24.19
N GLU A 168 -9.16 17.63 23.31
CA GLU A 168 -10.31 18.43 22.90
C GLU A 168 -11.42 17.56 22.30
N THR A 169 -11.04 16.57 21.49
CA THR A 169 -11.97 15.62 20.87
C THR A 169 -12.66 14.76 21.92
N ALA A 170 -11.91 14.19 22.87
CA ALA A 170 -12.45 13.38 23.96
C ALA A 170 -13.46 14.16 24.82
N ILE A 171 -13.13 15.42 25.16
CA ILE A 171 -14.03 16.30 25.93
C ILE A 171 -15.32 16.58 25.14
N LYS A 172 -15.22 16.90 23.85
CA LYS A 172 -16.39 17.13 22.98
C LYS A 172 -17.30 15.91 22.89
N GLN A 173 -16.75 14.70 22.78
CA GLN A 173 -17.54 13.47 22.74
C GLN A 173 -18.26 13.16 24.05
N TYR A 174 -17.59 13.41 25.18
CA TYR A 174 -18.18 13.19 26.50
C TYR A 174 -19.43 14.06 26.68
N HIS A 175 -19.34 15.34 26.30
CA HIS A 175 -20.50 16.24 26.32
C HIS A 175 -21.65 15.80 25.40
N ARG A 176 -21.37 15.03 24.33
CA ARG A 176 -22.37 14.47 23.41
C ARG A 176 -22.92 13.11 23.85
N GLY A 177 -22.46 12.55 24.98
CA GLY A 177 -22.91 11.25 25.48
C GLY A 177 -22.46 10.05 24.65
N SER A 178 -21.43 10.21 23.81
CA SER A 178 -20.94 9.19 22.87
C SER A 178 -19.51 8.72 23.14
N ALA A 179 -18.88 9.17 24.24
CA ALA A 179 -17.49 8.84 24.53
C ALA A 179 -17.35 7.45 25.14
N ASP A 180 -16.51 6.62 24.52
CA ASP A 180 -16.04 5.36 25.11
C ASP A 180 -14.88 5.59 26.12
N ILE A 181 -14.20 6.75 26.06
CA ILE A 181 -13.07 7.11 26.95
C ILE A 181 -13.36 8.43 27.70
N HIS A 182 -13.29 8.40 29.04
CA HIS A 182 -13.35 9.59 29.89
C HIS A 182 -11.97 10.22 30.07
N TRP A 183 -11.78 11.46 29.61
CA TRP A 183 -10.49 12.15 29.75
C TRP A 183 -10.15 12.40 31.22
N SER A 184 -8.98 11.91 31.65
CA SER A 184 -8.46 12.03 33.01
C SER A 184 -6.95 12.24 32.97
N THR A 185 -6.34 12.65 34.08
CA THR A 185 -4.89 12.81 34.18
C THR A 185 -4.12 11.54 33.79
N SER A 186 -4.66 10.35 34.13
CA SER A 186 -4.05 9.07 33.77
C SER A 186 -4.13 8.79 32.25
N VAL A 187 -5.28 9.09 31.63
CA VAL A 187 -5.44 8.94 30.16
C VAL A 187 -4.54 9.94 29.42
N GLU A 188 -4.44 11.18 29.93
CA GLU A 188 -3.52 12.18 29.38
C GLU A 188 -2.07 11.73 29.47
N ALA A 189 -1.64 11.15 30.59
CA ALA A 189 -0.30 10.59 30.75
C ALA A 189 -0.03 9.44 29.76
N LEU A 190 -0.98 8.52 29.56
CA LEU A 190 -0.88 7.45 28.54
C LEU A 190 -0.80 8.02 27.11
N CYS A 191 -1.51 9.12 26.84
CA CYS A 191 -1.48 9.79 25.54
C CYS A 191 -0.10 10.40 25.28
N TYR A 192 0.47 11.09 26.27
CA TYR A 192 1.84 11.59 26.21
C TYR A 192 2.86 10.46 26.09
N GLU A 193 2.66 9.35 26.80
CA GLU A 193 3.51 8.18 26.70
C GLU A 193 3.49 7.58 25.29
N PHE A 194 2.31 7.46 24.66
CA PHE A 194 2.21 6.94 23.30
C PHE A 194 2.76 7.91 22.25
N PHE A 195 2.44 9.21 22.33
CA PHE A 195 2.85 10.19 21.32
C PHE A 195 4.16 10.92 21.67
N ASN A 196 4.96 10.41 22.61
CA ASN A 196 6.26 11.02 22.92
C ASN A 196 7.20 11.00 21.70
N PRO A 197 8.17 11.93 21.61
CA PRO A 197 9.07 12.04 20.46
C PRO A 197 9.73 10.72 20.03
N LYS A 198 10.29 9.96 20.98
CA LYS A 198 10.99 8.70 20.69
C LYS A 198 10.03 7.64 20.13
N ASN A 199 8.81 7.57 20.65
CA ASN A 199 7.81 6.64 20.15
C ASN A 199 7.27 7.07 18.78
N LEU A 200 7.13 8.37 18.54
CA LEU A 200 6.80 8.91 17.21
C LEU A 200 7.86 8.54 16.18
N ASP A 201 9.14 8.69 16.50
CA ASP A 201 10.25 8.31 15.60
C ASP A 201 10.18 6.82 15.23
N LYS A 202 10.04 5.95 16.24
CA LYS A 202 9.86 4.51 16.06
C LYS A 202 8.67 4.19 15.17
N CYS A 203 7.49 4.71 15.49
CA CYS A 203 6.26 4.41 14.76
C CYS A 203 6.31 4.94 13.33
N LEU A 204 6.85 6.15 13.10
CA LEU A 204 6.99 6.69 11.75
C LEU A 204 8.01 5.90 10.92
N ALA A 205 9.12 5.46 11.51
CA ALA A 205 10.07 4.58 10.82
C ALA A 205 9.42 3.26 10.37
N LEU A 206 8.60 2.65 11.24
CA LEU A 206 7.80 1.47 10.90
C LEU A 206 6.76 1.79 9.81
N PHE A 207 6.08 2.93 9.89
CA PHE A 207 5.15 3.36 8.84
C PHE A 207 5.85 3.45 7.48
N TRP A 208 6.96 4.18 7.39
CA TRP A 208 7.72 4.37 6.14
C TRP A 208 8.28 3.06 5.60
N SER A 209 8.86 2.24 6.46
CA SER A 209 9.51 1.02 6.02
C SER A 209 8.52 -0.11 5.74
N CYS A 210 7.41 -0.21 6.48
CA CYS A 210 6.53 -1.38 6.42
C CYS A 210 5.18 -1.12 5.74
N TRP A 211 4.63 0.09 5.82
CA TRP A 211 3.31 0.41 5.25
C TRP A 211 3.37 1.29 4.00
N TYR A 212 4.21 2.32 3.99
CA TYR A 212 4.29 3.27 2.88
C TYR A 212 4.45 2.62 1.49
N PRO A 213 5.23 1.53 1.30
CA PRO A 213 5.26 0.79 0.04
C PRO A 213 3.89 0.32 -0.48
N ASN A 214 2.95 0.08 0.43
CA ASN A 214 1.57 -0.32 0.11
C ASN A 214 0.66 0.89 -0.17
N TRP A 215 1.08 2.10 0.20
CA TRP A 215 0.29 3.31 0.09
C TRP A 215 1.17 4.56 -0.09
N PRO A 216 1.91 4.69 -1.21
CA PRO A 216 2.80 5.80 -1.47
C PRO A 216 2.00 7.03 -1.94
N THR A 217 1.26 7.66 -1.02
CA THR A 217 0.45 8.86 -1.31
C THR A 217 1.01 10.13 -0.69
N ILE A 218 1.94 10.01 0.25
CA ILE A 218 2.65 11.13 0.88
C ILE A 218 4.02 11.24 0.21
N HIS A 219 4.36 12.38 -0.39
CA HIS A 219 5.66 12.54 -1.02
C HIS A 219 6.78 12.52 0.04
N ALA A 220 7.45 11.36 0.19
CA ALA A 220 8.44 11.12 1.24
C ALA A 220 9.62 12.11 1.20
N PRO A 221 10.20 12.46 0.03
CA PRO A 221 11.33 13.39 -0.04
C PRO A 221 11.05 14.81 0.46
N THR A 222 9.81 15.31 0.34
CA THR A 222 9.42 16.64 0.86
C THR A 222 8.68 16.58 2.19
N PHE A 223 8.59 15.39 2.81
CA PHE A 223 7.89 15.23 4.07
C PHE A 223 8.67 15.87 5.23
N LYS A 224 8.07 16.87 5.87
CA LYS A 224 8.57 17.45 7.12
C LYS A 224 7.52 17.34 8.21
N ARG A 225 7.81 16.55 9.24
CA ARG A 225 6.87 16.23 10.34
C ARG A 225 6.21 17.46 10.96
N VAL A 226 6.99 18.51 11.20
CA VAL A 226 6.57 19.73 11.91
C VAL A 226 5.55 20.56 11.12
N GLU A 227 5.58 20.45 9.79
CA GLU A 227 4.70 21.18 8.87
C GLU A 227 3.39 20.42 8.61
N LYS A 228 3.23 19.19 9.13
CA LYS A 228 2.03 18.38 8.92
C LYS A 228 1.00 18.57 10.04
N SER A 229 -0.26 18.22 9.72
CA SER A 229 -1.36 18.25 10.66
C SER A 229 -1.14 17.21 11.78
N PRO A 230 -1.50 17.53 13.03
CA PRO A 230 -1.34 16.58 14.13
C PRO A 230 -2.14 15.29 13.89
N SER A 231 -3.33 15.40 13.30
CA SER A 231 -4.16 14.26 12.91
C SER A 231 -3.46 13.31 11.94
N LEU A 232 -2.77 13.84 10.91
CA LEU A 232 -2.02 13.01 9.96
C LEU A 232 -0.86 12.28 10.65
N ILE A 233 -0.08 12.98 11.48
CA ILE A 233 1.02 12.35 12.22
C ILE A 233 0.50 11.30 13.20
N ALA A 234 -0.62 11.55 13.87
CA ALA A 234 -1.24 10.62 14.79
C ALA A 234 -1.66 9.31 14.08
N VAL A 235 -2.35 9.38 12.93
CA VAL A 235 -2.74 8.17 12.21
C VAL A 235 -1.54 7.42 11.63
N MET A 236 -0.51 8.12 11.15
CA MET A 236 0.72 7.48 10.69
C MET A 236 1.40 6.74 11.85
N ALA A 237 1.44 7.33 13.04
CA ALA A 237 1.99 6.71 14.23
C ALA A 237 1.17 5.48 14.67
N LEU A 238 -0.16 5.55 14.62
CA LEU A 238 -1.03 4.40 14.93
C LEU A 238 -0.81 3.24 13.96
N VAL A 239 -0.76 3.52 12.66
CA VAL A 239 -0.46 2.49 11.64
C VAL A 239 0.94 1.91 11.89
N GLY A 240 1.93 2.74 12.17
CA GLY A 240 3.28 2.32 12.51
C GLY A 240 3.35 1.40 13.74
N ALA A 241 2.64 1.75 14.80
CA ALA A 241 2.55 0.92 16.01
C ALA A 241 1.90 -0.45 15.74
N CYS A 242 0.92 -0.52 14.82
CA CYS A 242 0.33 -1.80 14.40
C CYS A 242 1.32 -2.72 13.68
N LEU A 243 2.42 -2.18 13.17
CA LEU A 243 3.46 -2.92 12.47
C LEU A 243 4.62 -3.28 13.40
N SER A 244 4.60 -2.87 14.68
CA SER A 244 5.66 -3.20 15.61
C SER A 244 5.85 -4.72 15.73
N ALA A 245 7.08 -5.13 16.04
CA ALA A 245 7.36 -6.52 16.41
C ALA A 245 6.97 -6.84 17.86
N GLU A 246 6.65 -5.80 18.64
CA GLU A 246 6.28 -5.88 20.05
C GLU A 246 4.76 -5.68 20.22
N ASP A 247 4.09 -6.70 20.77
CA ASP A 247 2.62 -6.72 20.90
C ASP A 247 2.08 -5.58 21.79
N HIS A 248 2.90 -5.07 22.71
CA HIS A 248 2.55 -3.95 23.59
C HIS A 248 2.25 -2.66 22.79
N ASP A 249 3.03 -2.39 21.74
CA ASP A 249 2.84 -1.19 20.91
C ASP A 249 1.51 -1.24 20.18
N HIS A 250 1.15 -2.41 19.65
CA HIS A 250 -0.13 -2.65 18.99
C HIS A 250 -1.29 -2.45 19.98
N ALA A 251 -1.22 -3.05 21.16
CA ALA A 251 -2.25 -2.91 22.20
C ALA A 251 -2.40 -1.45 22.67
N SER A 252 -1.30 -0.71 22.79
CA SER A 252 -1.33 0.72 23.14
C SER A 252 -1.96 1.58 22.05
N ALA A 253 -1.73 1.26 20.78
CA ALA A 253 -2.33 1.98 19.66
C ALA A 253 -3.86 1.82 19.63
N GLN A 254 -4.38 0.62 19.95
CA GLN A 254 -5.81 0.33 19.96
C GLN A 254 -6.62 1.25 20.88
N LEU A 255 -6.02 1.72 21.98
CA LEU A 255 -6.65 2.68 22.90
C LEU A 255 -7.05 3.99 22.19
N TRP A 256 -6.32 4.38 21.15
CA TRP A 256 -6.46 5.67 20.49
C TRP A 256 -7.23 5.61 19.17
N PHE A 257 -7.53 4.43 18.65
CA PHE A 257 -8.15 4.24 17.32
C PHE A 257 -9.45 5.02 17.12
N ASP A 258 -10.40 4.88 18.05
CA ASP A 258 -11.72 5.51 17.93
C ASP A 258 -11.63 7.03 18.20
N LEU A 259 -10.80 7.48 19.15
CA LEU A 259 -10.58 8.91 19.41
C LEU A 259 -9.90 9.63 18.24
N VAL A 260 -8.89 9.02 17.63
CA VAL A 260 -8.18 9.59 16.47
C VAL A 260 -9.05 9.52 15.22
N GLU A 261 -9.87 8.46 15.04
CA GLU A 261 -10.91 8.43 14.01
C GLU A 261 -11.82 9.66 14.13
N ASP A 262 -12.36 9.91 15.32
CA ASP A 262 -13.27 11.02 15.52
C ASP A 262 -12.59 12.38 15.42
N LEU A 263 -11.31 12.49 15.80
CA LEU A 263 -10.50 13.69 15.56
C LEU A 263 -10.42 14.00 14.06
N VAL A 264 -10.09 13.00 13.24
CA VAL A 264 -9.96 13.16 11.78
C VAL A 264 -11.29 13.52 11.14
N TYR A 265 -12.38 12.81 11.48
CA TYR A 265 -13.71 13.05 10.89
C TYR A 265 -14.47 14.23 11.51
N SER A 266 -13.87 14.93 12.48
CA SER A 266 -14.35 16.23 12.98
C SER A 266 -13.59 17.41 12.38
N ASP A 267 -12.69 17.16 11.42
CA ASP A 267 -11.92 18.19 10.75
C ASP A 267 -12.81 19.11 9.90
N ALA A 268 -12.49 20.39 9.88
CA ALA A 268 -13.28 21.41 9.18
C ALA A 268 -13.32 21.21 7.65
N ALA A 269 -12.40 20.44 7.07
CA ALA A 269 -12.42 20.14 5.64
C ALA A 269 -13.68 19.39 5.19
N PHE A 270 -14.32 18.59 6.08
CA PHE A 270 -15.57 17.90 5.76
C PHE A 270 -16.78 18.84 5.67
N ASP A 271 -16.67 20.07 6.19
CA ASP A 271 -17.71 21.09 6.16
C ASP A 271 -17.34 22.30 5.26
N ASP A 272 -16.19 22.26 4.55
CA ASP A 272 -15.70 23.39 3.75
C ASP A 272 -16.45 23.50 2.41
N GLN A 273 -17.44 24.40 2.35
CA GLN A 273 -18.22 24.67 1.15
C GLN A 273 -17.41 25.29 -0.01
N ASN A 274 -16.20 25.78 0.24
CA ASN A 274 -15.32 26.41 -0.77
C ASN A 274 -14.18 25.50 -1.22
N ILE A 275 -14.17 24.23 -0.81
CA ILE A 275 -13.07 23.30 -1.10
C ILE A 275 -12.81 23.15 -2.60
N SER A 276 -13.84 22.98 -3.43
CA SER A 276 -13.69 22.89 -4.90
C SER A 276 -13.03 24.13 -5.52
N ASN A 277 -13.44 25.33 -5.09
CA ASN A 277 -12.86 26.58 -5.58
C ASN A 277 -11.39 26.72 -5.15
N THR A 278 -11.09 26.28 -3.92
CA THR A 278 -9.71 26.27 -3.39
C THR A 278 -8.77 25.43 -4.26
N TRP A 279 -9.25 24.33 -4.85
CA TRP A 279 -8.45 23.49 -5.73
C TRP A 279 -8.33 24.01 -7.17
N LYS A 280 -9.35 24.74 -7.65
CA LYS A 280 -9.30 25.43 -8.95
C LYS A 280 -8.36 26.64 -8.94
N GLU A 281 -8.23 27.30 -7.79
CA GLU A 281 -7.33 28.44 -7.58
C GLU A 281 -5.95 27.99 -7.09
N SER A 282 -4.96 28.01 -7.97
CA SER A 282 -3.59 27.51 -7.68
C SER A 282 -2.84 28.28 -6.59
N THR A 283 -3.30 29.46 -6.17
CA THR A 283 -2.60 30.31 -5.20
C THR A 283 -2.73 29.87 -3.74
N ASN A 284 -3.65 28.96 -3.41
CA ASN A 284 -3.96 28.59 -2.01
C ASN A 284 -3.33 27.25 -1.59
N THR A 285 -2.01 27.12 -1.77
CA THR A 285 -1.26 25.88 -1.54
C THR A 285 -1.41 25.34 -0.11
N ASP A 286 -1.40 26.20 0.91
CA ASP A 286 -1.54 25.76 2.31
C ASP A 286 -2.89 25.10 2.59
N ARG A 287 -3.99 25.68 2.09
CA ARG A 287 -5.33 25.06 2.25
C ARG A 287 -5.47 23.78 1.45
N ARG A 288 -4.96 23.74 0.22
CA ARG A 288 -4.94 22.49 -0.59
C ARG A 288 -4.14 21.39 0.10
N SER A 289 -2.99 21.75 0.67
CA SER A 289 -2.17 20.86 1.50
C SER A 289 -2.94 20.37 2.72
N ALA A 290 -3.65 21.24 3.44
CA ALA A 290 -4.49 20.84 4.57
C ALA A 290 -5.60 19.86 4.15
N HIS A 291 -6.33 20.14 3.06
CA HIS A 291 -7.36 19.25 2.52
C HIS A 291 -6.79 17.87 2.15
N LEU A 292 -5.63 17.85 1.48
CA LEU A 292 -4.94 16.61 1.12
C LEU A 292 -4.56 15.80 2.36
N GLN A 293 -4.02 16.46 3.40
CA GLN A 293 -3.64 15.80 4.64
C GLN A 293 -4.85 15.22 5.39
N THR A 294 -5.99 15.93 5.40
CA THR A 294 -7.25 15.40 5.96
C THR A 294 -7.73 14.18 5.16
N LEU A 295 -7.67 14.24 3.82
CA LEU A 295 -8.06 13.13 2.95
C LEU A 295 -7.17 11.89 3.16
N GLN A 296 -5.85 12.09 3.25
CA GLN A 296 -4.86 11.05 3.57
C GLN A 296 -5.12 10.45 4.95
N ALA A 297 -5.39 11.29 5.95
CA ALA A 297 -5.65 10.81 7.31
C ALA A 297 -6.95 10.00 7.40
N ALA A 298 -8.03 10.48 6.77
CA ALA A 298 -9.31 9.78 6.72
C ALA A 298 -9.21 8.42 6.00
N TYR A 299 -8.40 8.34 4.95
CA TYR A 299 -8.10 7.06 4.30
C TYR A 299 -7.37 6.09 5.24
N CYS A 300 -6.33 6.55 5.96
CA CYS A 300 -5.65 5.74 6.97
C CYS A 300 -6.59 5.23 8.07
N VAL A 301 -7.54 6.06 8.52
CA VAL A 301 -8.58 5.64 9.47
C VAL A 301 -9.42 4.50 8.91
N CYS A 302 -9.90 4.62 7.68
CA CYS A 302 -10.63 3.54 7.01
C CYS A 302 -9.80 2.25 6.96
N LEU A 303 -8.50 2.34 6.69
CA LEU A 303 -7.60 1.20 6.70
C LEU A 303 -7.46 0.56 8.09
N TYR A 304 -6.91 1.25 9.08
CA TYR A 304 -6.59 0.59 10.35
C TYR A 304 -7.86 0.10 11.05
N GLN A 305 -8.97 0.81 10.96
CA GLN A 305 -10.23 0.33 11.55
C GLN A 305 -10.80 -0.89 10.82
N THR A 306 -10.48 -1.09 9.53
CA THR A 306 -10.90 -2.27 8.79
C THR A 306 -10.08 -3.51 9.15
N TRP A 307 -8.76 -3.38 9.30
CA TRP A 307 -7.88 -4.54 9.49
C TRP A 307 -7.44 -4.77 10.94
N GLU A 308 -7.35 -3.72 11.75
CA GLU A 308 -6.90 -3.75 13.16
C GLU A 308 -7.99 -3.38 14.16
N GLY A 309 -9.04 -2.71 13.70
CA GLY A 309 -10.14 -2.22 14.54
C GLY A 309 -11.12 -3.31 15.00
N SER A 310 -12.00 -2.91 15.92
CA SER A 310 -13.07 -3.79 16.40
C SER A 310 -14.10 -4.11 15.30
N LYS A 311 -14.89 -5.18 15.47
CA LYS A 311 -16.02 -5.47 14.56
C LYS A 311 -17.00 -4.29 14.44
N ARG A 312 -17.18 -3.51 15.51
CA ARG A 312 -18.01 -2.30 15.53
C ARG A 312 -17.38 -1.21 14.67
N SER A 313 -16.09 -0.95 14.84
CA SER A 313 -15.35 0.08 14.12
C SER A 313 -15.26 -0.23 12.63
N LYS A 314 -14.95 -1.48 12.25
CA LYS A 314 -15.00 -1.96 10.85
C LYS A 314 -16.37 -1.70 10.22
N ARG A 315 -17.46 -2.05 10.92
CA ARG A 315 -18.83 -1.84 10.43
C ARG A 315 -19.14 -0.35 10.25
N ARG A 316 -18.67 0.49 11.17
CA ARG A 316 -18.80 1.96 11.09
C ARG A 316 -18.04 2.52 9.90
N VAL A 317 -16.83 2.01 9.61
CA VAL A 317 -16.08 2.37 8.41
C VAL A 317 -16.86 2.07 7.15
N LEU A 318 -17.25 0.80 6.96
CA LEU A 318 -17.93 0.36 5.75
C LEU A 318 -19.25 1.11 5.52
N ARG A 319 -19.99 1.41 6.59
CA ARG A 319 -21.34 2.03 6.48
C ARG A 319 -21.33 3.55 6.43
N GLN A 320 -20.33 4.21 7.01
CA GLN A 320 -20.34 5.66 7.22
C GLN A 320 -19.01 6.30 6.80
N ARG A 321 -17.91 6.00 7.49
CA ARG A 321 -16.65 6.76 7.32
C ARG A 321 -16.08 6.69 5.90
N PHE A 322 -16.25 5.56 5.24
CA PHE A 322 -15.83 5.43 3.85
C PHE A 322 -16.67 6.32 2.91
N ASN A 323 -17.97 6.50 3.20
CA ASN A 323 -18.80 7.42 2.41
C ASN A 323 -18.33 8.86 2.62
N ASP A 324 -18.10 9.26 3.87
CA ASP A 324 -17.61 10.61 4.20
C ASP A 324 -16.28 10.90 3.48
N LEU A 325 -15.37 9.92 3.43
CA LEU A 325 -14.11 10.01 2.67
C LEU A 325 -14.35 10.20 1.16
N VAL A 326 -15.27 9.43 0.57
CA VAL A 326 -15.61 9.55 -0.86
C VAL A 326 -16.25 10.91 -1.16
N TYR A 327 -17.09 11.43 -0.26
CA TYR A 327 -17.68 12.77 -0.41
C TYR A 327 -16.62 13.86 -0.35
N LEU A 328 -15.67 13.80 0.60
CA LEU A 328 -14.57 14.76 0.67
C LEU A 328 -13.74 14.77 -0.63
N ALA A 329 -13.45 13.59 -1.21
CA ALA A 329 -12.75 13.49 -2.48
C ALA A 329 -13.57 14.12 -3.65
N ARG A 330 -14.89 13.95 -3.65
CA ARG A 330 -15.79 14.57 -4.64
C ARG A 330 -15.87 16.08 -4.49
N ASP A 331 -15.89 16.58 -3.26
CA ASP A 331 -15.95 18.01 -2.98
C ASP A 331 -14.65 18.72 -3.42
N ILE A 332 -13.50 18.07 -3.25
CA ILE A 332 -12.23 18.50 -3.85
C ILE A 332 -12.34 18.54 -5.38
N GLY A 333 -12.94 17.51 -5.97
CA GLY A 333 -13.09 17.32 -7.41
C GLY A 333 -12.01 16.40 -7.97
N LEU A 334 -12.40 15.21 -8.42
CA LEU A 334 -11.47 14.19 -8.93
C LEU A 334 -10.74 14.64 -10.21
N ASP A 335 -11.31 15.59 -10.96
CA ASP A 335 -10.70 16.22 -12.12
C ASP A 335 -9.52 17.14 -11.76
N GLN A 336 -9.46 17.63 -10.52
CA GLN A 336 -8.34 18.44 -10.01
C GLN A 336 -7.08 17.60 -9.77
N ALA A 337 -7.23 16.28 -9.62
CA ALA A 337 -6.15 15.32 -9.53
C ALA A 337 -5.50 15.11 -10.91
N SER A 338 -4.68 16.08 -11.33
CA SER A 338 -4.03 16.11 -12.63
C SER A 338 -2.70 16.87 -12.60
N LEU A 339 -1.73 16.40 -13.40
CA LEU A 339 -0.43 17.02 -13.63
C LEU A 339 -0.42 17.94 -14.86
N ARG A 340 -1.56 18.17 -15.52
CA ARG A 340 -1.66 19.00 -16.74
C ARG A 340 -1.11 20.41 -16.59
N SER A 341 -1.24 20.99 -15.39
CA SER A 341 -0.72 22.33 -15.10
C SER A 341 0.77 22.36 -14.75
N ILE A 342 1.39 21.19 -14.54
CA ILE A 342 2.81 21.09 -14.24
C ILE A 342 3.60 21.21 -15.54
N ASP A 343 4.35 22.29 -15.69
CA ASP A 343 5.20 22.53 -16.86
C ASP A 343 6.54 21.77 -16.74
N THR A 344 6.91 21.06 -17.80
CA THR A 344 8.21 20.37 -17.94
C THR A 344 9.03 20.91 -19.12
N SER A 345 8.71 22.12 -19.60
CA SER A 345 9.41 22.77 -20.71
C SER A 345 10.75 23.38 -20.27
N ASP A 346 10.78 23.99 -19.08
CA ASP A 346 11.94 24.67 -18.50
C ASP A 346 12.31 24.08 -17.12
N PRO A 347 13.56 23.59 -16.92
CA PRO A 347 14.01 23.12 -15.61
C PRO A 347 13.96 24.19 -14.51
N ALA A 348 14.21 25.47 -14.86
CA ALA A 348 14.25 26.53 -13.87
C ALA A 348 12.86 26.84 -13.31
N GLY A 349 11.85 26.89 -14.17
CA GLY A 349 10.44 27.11 -13.82
C GLY A 349 9.70 25.91 -13.19
N PHE A 350 10.30 24.72 -13.09
CA PHE A 350 9.62 23.54 -12.55
C PHE A 350 9.27 23.70 -11.06
N ASP A 351 7.99 23.63 -10.73
CA ASP A 351 7.50 23.69 -9.35
C ASP A 351 7.36 22.27 -8.77
N TRP A 352 8.37 21.87 -7.99
CA TRP A 352 8.45 20.53 -7.43
C TRP A 352 7.43 20.31 -6.29
N GLU A 353 7.12 21.34 -5.52
CA GLU A 353 6.13 21.24 -4.42
C GLU A 353 4.71 21.14 -4.98
N GLU A 354 4.39 21.91 -6.02
CA GLU A 354 3.09 21.78 -6.72
C GLU A 354 2.96 20.41 -7.41
N TYR A 355 4.04 19.89 -8.00
CA TYR A 355 4.07 18.51 -8.51
C TYR A 355 3.77 17.51 -7.40
N ALA A 356 4.50 17.57 -6.28
CA ALA A 356 4.32 16.65 -5.16
C ALA A 356 2.89 16.69 -4.62
N LEU A 357 2.31 17.89 -4.45
CA LEU A 357 0.94 18.09 -4.01
C LEU A 357 -0.08 17.43 -4.95
N ARG A 358 0.04 17.65 -6.26
CA ARG A 358 -0.89 17.13 -7.27
C ARG A 358 -0.75 15.63 -7.48
N GLU A 359 0.48 15.13 -7.53
CA GLU A 359 0.74 13.69 -7.65
C GLU A 359 0.28 12.94 -6.40
N SER A 360 0.46 13.50 -5.20
CA SER A 360 -0.13 12.97 -3.98
C SER A 360 -1.65 12.91 -4.04
N LEU A 361 -2.32 13.93 -4.62
CA LEU A 361 -3.77 13.92 -4.84
C LEU A 361 -4.20 12.82 -5.83
N ILE A 362 -3.49 12.67 -6.96
CA ILE A 362 -3.73 11.60 -7.94
C ILE A 362 -3.65 10.23 -7.28
N ARG A 363 -2.60 10.01 -6.48
CA ARG A 363 -2.35 8.74 -5.82
C ARG A 363 -3.44 8.45 -4.78
N ILE A 364 -3.78 9.39 -3.90
CA ILE A 364 -4.84 9.15 -2.90
C ILE A 364 -6.22 8.91 -3.53
N CYS A 365 -6.59 9.65 -4.58
CA CYS A 365 -7.83 9.39 -5.34
C CYS A 365 -7.82 8.00 -6.00
N SER A 366 -6.68 7.58 -6.55
CA SER A 366 -6.50 6.22 -7.07
C SER A 366 -6.70 5.16 -5.98
N TYR A 367 -6.14 5.39 -4.78
CA TYR A 367 -6.29 4.49 -3.64
C TYR A 367 -7.72 4.45 -3.06
N ILE A 368 -8.46 5.55 -3.11
CA ILE A 368 -9.89 5.58 -2.76
C ILE A 368 -10.69 4.69 -3.73
N CYS A 369 -10.40 4.73 -5.03
CA CYS A 369 -10.99 3.79 -6.00
C CYS A 369 -10.58 2.34 -5.71
N ASN A 370 -9.30 2.09 -5.38
CA ASN A 370 -8.80 0.75 -5.10
C ASN A 370 -9.46 0.13 -3.86
N ILE A 371 -9.62 0.90 -2.78
CA ILE A 371 -10.27 0.40 -1.57
C ILE A 371 -11.77 0.20 -1.76
N ASP A 372 -12.44 1.02 -2.59
CA ASP A 372 -13.86 0.83 -2.93
C ASP A 372 -14.09 -0.52 -3.62
N ALA A 373 -13.29 -0.80 -4.65
CA ALA A 373 -13.29 -2.08 -5.36
C ALA A 373 -12.90 -3.25 -4.43
N SER A 374 -11.96 -3.03 -3.50
CA SER A 374 -11.60 -4.02 -2.48
C SER A 374 -12.75 -4.28 -1.51
N TYR A 375 -13.51 -3.26 -1.11
CA TYR A 375 -14.68 -3.42 -0.27
C TYR A 375 -15.81 -4.20 -0.97
N ALA A 376 -15.97 -3.99 -2.28
CA ALA A 376 -16.85 -4.81 -3.10
C ALA A 376 -16.39 -6.26 -3.18
N LEU A 377 -15.10 -6.50 -3.43
CA LEU A 377 -14.52 -7.83 -3.57
C LEU A 377 -14.53 -8.63 -2.26
N PHE A 378 -14.10 -8.02 -1.16
CA PHE A 378 -13.81 -8.72 0.09
C PHE A 378 -14.92 -8.65 1.11
N PHE A 379 -15.78 -7.63 1.06
CA PHE A 379 -16.83 -7.42 2.06
C PHE A 379 -18.23 -7.38 1.45
N CYS A 380 -18.36 -7.66 0.15
CA CYS A 380 -19.61 -7.57 -0.60
C CYS A 380 -20.31 -6.21 -0.43
N HIS A 381 -19.54 -5.16 -0.19
CA HIS A 381 -20.06 -3.83 0.03
C HIS A 381 -20.32 -3.16 -1.32
N VAL A 382 -21.47 -2.51 -1.47
CA VAL A 382 -21.82 -1.84 -2.73
C VAL A 382 -20.82 -0.70 -2.98
N PRO A 383 -20.16 -0.65 -4.16
CA PRO A 383 -19.25 0.43 -4.51
C PRO A 383 -19.88 1.80 -4.33
N ARG A 384 -19.07 2.76 -3.87
CA ARG A 384 -19.49 4.15 -3.68
C ARG A 384 -19.09 5.06 -4.82
N THR A 385 -18.16 4.64 -5.65
CA THR A 385 -17.69 5.33 -6.85
C THR A 385 -18.25 4.68 -8.11
N THR A 386 -18.49 5.48 -9.14
CA THR A 386 -18.86 5.00 -10.47
C THR A 386 -17.66 5.15 -11.42
N LEU A 387 -17.58 4.30 -12.46
CA LEU A 387 -16.49 4.39 -13.43
C LEU A 387 -16.40 5.77 -14.09
N SER A 388 -17.55 6.41 -14.36
CA SER A 388 -17.61 7.76 -14.94
C SER A 388 -17.00 8.85 -14.06
N GLU A 389 -16.88 8.62 -12.75
CA GLU A 389 -16.24 9.57 -11.82
C GLU A 389 -14.70 9.44 -11.81
N LEU A 390 -14.14 8.35 -12.36
CA LEU A 390 -12.70 8.07 -12.31
C LEU A 390 -11.91 8.88 -13.36
N VAL A 391 -12.02 10.21 -13.27
CA VAL A 391 -11.44 11.17 -14.21
C VAL A 391 -10.07 11.70 -13.78
N MET A 392 -9.56 11.25 -12.63
CA MET A 392 -8.21 11.55 -12.16
C MET A 392 -7.17 11.02 -13.16
N GLU A 393 -6.11 11.80 -13.38
CA GLU A 393 -5.01 11.43 -14.26
C GLU A 393 -4.31 10.16 -13.76
N ILE A 394 -3.68 9.42 -14.67
CA ILE A 394 -2.86 8.28 -14.28
C ILE A 394 -1.60 8.78 -13.54
N SER A 395 -1.27 8.13 -12.42
CA SER A 395 -0.08 8.46 -11.63
C SER A 395 1.21 8.38 -12.43
N SER A 396 2.14 9.29 -12.15
CA SER A 396 3.51 9.19 -12.64
C SER A 396 4.24 7.98 -12.03
N PRO A 397 5.30 7.46 -12.69
CA PRO A 397 6.11 6.35 -12.17
C PRO A 397 6.71 6.64 -10.80
N GLU A 398 7.08 5.58 -10.07
CA GLU A 398 7.73 5.72 -8.77
C GLU A 398 9.03 6.52 -8.85
N SER A 399 9.79 6.45 -9.96
CA SER A 399 11.01 7.25 -10.12
C SER A 399 10.75 8.76 -10.05
N CYS A 400 9.58 9.22 -10.52
CA CYS A 400 9.20 10.62 -10.46
C CYS A 400 8.81 11.04 -9.03
N PHE A 401 8.00 10.21 -8.36
CA PHE A 401 7.45 10.50 -7.03
C PHE A 401 8.42 10.20 -5.88
N GLN A 402 9.47 9.41 -6.12
CA GLN A 402 10.53 9.11 -5.15
C GLN A 402 11.80 9.93 -5.39
N ALA A 403 11.84 10.76 -6.44
CA ALA A 403 12.96 11.63 -6.75
C ALA A 403 13.33 12.49 -5.52
N SER A 404 14.62 12.57 -5.20
CA SER A 404 15.11 13.25 -3.99
C SER A 404 15.46 14.71 -4.24
N SER A 405 15.35 15.18 -5.48
CA SER A 405 15.59 16.57 -5.86
C SER A 405 14.64 17.05 -6.95
N LYS A 406 14.48 18.38 -7.03
CA LYS A 406 13.73 19.07 -8.08
C LYS A 406 14.25 18.67 -9.48
N GLU A 407 15.56 18.61 -9.64
CA GLU A 407 16.23 18.33 -10.91
C GLU A 407 16.00 16.89 -11.37
N GLU A 408 16.13 15.93 -10.45
CA GLU A 408 15.87 14.51 -10.71
C GLU A 408 14.39 14.30 -11.10
N CYS A 409 13.47 14.88 -10.34
CA CYS A 409 12.04 14.79 -10.60
C CYS A 409 11.69 15.36 -11.98
N PHE A 410 12.24 16.53 -12.32
CA PHE A 410 12.05 17.14 -13.63
C PHE A 410 12.51 16.22 -14.77
N ILE A 411 13.70 15.63 -14.65
CA ILE A 411 14.27 14.73 -15.67
C ILE A 411 13.39 13.51 -15.85
N GLU A 412 13.06 12.80 -14.76
CA GLU A 412 12.25 11.59 -14.79
C GLU A 412 10.85 11.87 -15.36
N LEU A 413 10.20 12.94 -14.91
CA LEU A 413 8.86 13.31 -15.36
C LEU A 413 8.85 13.69 -16.85
N LYS A 414 9.85 14.43 -17.30
CA LYS A 414 10.00 14.82 -18.71
C LYS A 414 10.21 13.59 -19.60
N VAL A 415 11.13 12.70 -19.22
CA VAL A 415 11.41 11.46 -19.96
C VAL A 415 10.17 10.58 -20.02
N TRP A 416 9.42 10.44 -18.92
CA TRP A 416 8.18 9.68 -18.90
C TRP A 416 7.13 10.27 -19.85
N ARG A 417 6.90 11.59 -19.83
CA ARG A 417 5.96 12.27 -20.73
C ARG A 417 6.32 12.08 -22.20
N GLU A 418 7.62 12.18 -22.54
CA GLU A 418 8.12 11.94 -23.90
C GLU A 418 7.88 10.49 -24.36
N ARG A 419 8.08 9.51 -23.47
CA ARG A 419 7.81 8.09 -23.75
C ARG A 419 6.32 7.80 -23.93
N MET A 420 5.47 8.43 -23.13
CA MET A 420 4.00 8.31 -23.22
C MET A 420 3.48 8.90 -24.54
N GLY A 421 4.03 10.05 -24.97
CA GLY A 421 3.59 10.81 -26.14
C GLY A 421 2.45 11.80 -25.83
N ILE A 422 2.28 12.81 -26.70
CA ILE A 422 1.43 13.99 -26.48
C ILE A 422 -0.05 13.64 -26.23
N ASP A 423 -0.58 12.62 -26.92
CA ASP A 423 -1.98 12.21 -26.76
C ASP A 423 -2.23 11.43 -25.45
N ALA A 424 -1.18 10.92 -24.82
CA ALA A 424 -1.25 10.01 -23.68
C ALA A 424 -0.90 10.66 -22.33
N THR A 425 -0.28 11.84 -22.32
CA THR A 425 -0.02 12.61 -21.08
C THR A 425 -1.31 13.12 -20.41
N ASN A 426 -2.44 12.97 -21.08
CA ASN A 426 -3.77 13.38 -20.61
C ASN A 426 -4.65 12.19 -20.22
N MET A 427 -4.09 10.98 -20.19
CA MET A 427 -4.85 9.77 -19.88
C MET A 427 -5.31 9.79 -18.42
N ASN A 428 -6.59 9.53 -18.22
CA ASN A 428 -7.18 9.27 -16.91
C ASN A 428 -7.68 7.82 -16.80
N VAL A 429 -8.03 7.39 -15.59
CA VAL A 429 -8.47 6.01 -15.31
C VAL A 429 -9.67 5.61 -16.20
N LEU A 430 -10.68 6.46 -16.32
CA LEU A 430 -11.84 6.24 -17.18
C LEU A 430 -11.44 6.00 -18.65
N SER A 431 -10.63 6.88 -19.23
CA SER A 431 -10.18 6.77 -20.62
C SER A 431 -9.32 5.52 -20.86
N ALA A 432 -8.51 5.12 -19.88
CA ALA A 432 -7.73 3.88 -19.95
C ALA A 432 -8.65 2.64 -19.97
N VAL A 433 -9.68 2.61 -19.13
CA VAL A 433 -10.68 1.53 -19.13
C VAL A 433 -11.46 1.49 -20.46
N ILE A 434 -11.89 2.65 -20.96
CA ILE A 434 -12.57 2.75 -22.27
C ILE A 434 -11.67 2.24 -23.40
N ALA A 435 -10.38 2.62 -23.39
CA ALA A 435 -9.42 2.14 -24.39
C ALA A 435 -9.27 0.62 -24.35
N LEU A 436 -9.17 0.03 -23.15
CA LEU A 436 -9.08 -1.42 -22.99
C LEU A 436 -10.30 -2.17 -23.54
N CYS A 437 -11.49 -1.60 -23.46
CA CYS A 437 -12.70 -2.20 -24.02
C CYS A 437 -12.69 -2.34 -25.55
N ASP A 438 -11.84 -1.57 -26.26
CA ASP A 438 -11.79 -1.54 -27.72
C ASP A 438 -10.47 -2.13 -28.26
N ASN A 439 -10.59 -3.31 -28.88
CA ASN A 439 -9.46 -4.02 -29.50
C ASN A 439 -8.80 -3.24 -30.65
N ALA A 440 -9.54 -2.40 -31.39
CA ALA A 440 -8.98 -1.59 -32.46
C ALA A 440 -8.08 -0.48 -31.88
N ILE A 441 -8.54 0.18 -30.81
CA ILE A 441 -7.76 1.20 -30.10
C ILE A 441 -6.48 0.58 -29.50
N MET A 442 -6.60 -0.56 -28.81
CA MET A 442 -5.46 -1.24 -28.18
C MET A 442 -4.42 -1.77 -29.18
N ARG A 443 -4.79 -2.01 -30.45
CA ARG A 443 -3.83 -2.42 -31.49
C ARG A 443 -2.99 -1.25 -32.04
N THR A 444 -3.41 -0.01 -31.81
CA THR A 444 -2.66 1.15 -32.29
C THR A 444 -1.26 1.20 -31.65
N PRO A 445 -0.20 1.56 -32.41
CA PRO A 445 1.14 1.69 -31.84
C PRO A 445 1.23 2.70 -30.69
N ALA A 446 0.44 3.78 -30.74
CA ALA A 446 0.36 4.79 -29.70
C ALA A 446 -0.16 4.19 -28.39
N MET A 447 -1.32 3.53 -28.40
CA MET A 447 -1.92 2.98 -27.18
C MET A 447 -1.08 1.85 -26.58
N ARG A 448 -0.50 0.97 -27.41
CA ARG A 448 0.43 -0.06 -26.92
C ARG A 448 1.65 0.56 -26.22
N ARG A 449 2.19 1.65 -26.76
CA ARG A 449 3.29 2.38 -26.13
C ARG A 449 2.85 2.97 -24.80
N THR A 450 1.69 3.62 -24.74
CA THR A 450 1.14 4.19 -23.50
C THR A 450 1.02 3.14 -22.40
N PHE A 451 0.33 2.02 -22.68
CA PHE A 451 0.13 0.94 -21.70
C PHE A 451 1.44 0.24 -21.27
N ALA A 452 2.46 0.21 -22.14
CA ALA A 452 3.79 -0.30 -21.80
C ALA A 452 4.58 0.61 -20.83
N HIS A 453 4.18 1.87 -20.66
CA HIS A 453 4.83 2.84 -19.77
C HIS A 453 3.98 3.20 -18.54
N LEU A 454 2.84 2.55 -18.35
CA LEU A 454 2.06 2.67 -17.11
C LEU A 454 2.77 1.95 -15.96
N SER A 455 2.77 2.56 -14.78
CA SER A 455 3.35 1.97 -13.57
C SER A 455 2.56 0.74 -13.09
N VAL A 456 3.14 -0.01 -12.15
CA VAL A 456 2.43 -1.08 -11.43
C VAL A 456 1.19 -0.53 -10.74
N LEU A 457 1.27 0.63 -10.08
CA LEU A 457 0.13 1.29 -9.42
C LEU A 457 -0.98 1.64 -10.42
N SER A 458 -0.62 2.20 -11.58
CA SER A 458 -1.58 2.56 -12.62
C SER A 458 -2.35 1.34 -13.13
N MET A 459 -1.63 0.25 -13.43
CA MET A 459 -2.24 -1.00 -13.89
C MET A 459 -3.09 -1.67 -12.78
N PHE A 460 -2.65 -1.57 -11.53
CA PHE A 460 -3.39 -2.03 -10.36
C PHE A 460 -4.71 -1.25 -10.19
N THR A 461 -4.70 0.07 -10.38
CA THR A 461 -5.93 0.88 -10.33
C THR A 461 -6.87 0.60 -11.50
N ILE A 462 -6.33 0.41 -12.71
CA ILE A 462 -7.16 0.05 -13.87
C ILE A 462 -7.87 -1.30 -13.66
N VAL A 463 -7.20 -2.32 -13.11
CA VAL A 463 -7.87 -3.61 -12.85
C VAL A 463 -8.94 -3.50 -11.75
N HIS A 464 -8.76 -2.63 -10.75
CA HIS A 464 -9.79 -2.34 -9.76
C HIS A 464 -11.00 -1.63 -10.38
N ALA A 465 -10.76 -0.65 -11.26
CA ALA A 465 -11.83 0.01 -12.02
C ALA A 465 -12.60 -0.97 -12.94
N LEU A 466 -11.90 -1.91 -13.57
CA LEU A 466 -12.53 -3.01 -14.31
C LEU A 466 -13.34 -3.93 -13.38
N TYR A 467 -12.83 -4.25 -12.20
CA TYR A 467 -13.56 -5.05 -11.21
C TYR A 467 -14.86 -4.36 -10.77
N LEU A 468 -14.90 -3.03 -10.62
CA LEU A 468 -16.15 -2.31 -10.36
C LEU A 468 -17.20 -2.53 -11.47
N GLN A 469 -16.78 -2.62 -12.73
CA GLN A 469 -17.68 -2.96 -13.84
C GLN A 469 -18.15 -4.41 -13.77
N VAL A 470 -17.25 -5.35 -13.45
CA VAL A 470 -17.61 -6.76 -13.24
C VAL A 470 -18.63 -6.89 -12.12
N TYR A 471 -18.40 -6.24 -10.97
CA TYR A 471 -19.32 -6.22 -9.84
C TYR A 471 -20.68 -5.64 -10.23
N SER A 472 -20.70 -4.52 -10.98
CA SER A 472 -21.94 -3.92 -11.46
C SER A 472 -22.72 -4.87 -12.36
N LEU A 473 -22.05 -5.59 -13.27
CA LEU A 473 -22.69 -6.57 -14.15
C LEU A 473 -23.21 -7.79 -13.37
N ALA A 474 -22.43 -8.29 -12.41
CA ALA A 474 -22.80 -9.48 -11.62
C ALA A 474 -24.02 -9.25 -10.71
N ASN A 475 -24.22 -8.02 -10.24
CA ASN A 475 -25.30 -7.67 -9.31
C ASN A 475 -26.50 -6.97 -9.97
N PHE A 476 -26.51 -6.82 -11.30
CA PHE A 476 -27.64 -6.22 -12.00
C PHE A 476 -28.78 -7.25 -12.18
N SER A 477 -29.82 -7.18 -11.35
CA SER A 477 -30.93 -8.16 -11.35
C SER A 477 -32.05 -7.92 -12.38
N MET A 478 -31.95 -6.92 -13.27
CA MET A 478 -33.03 -6.59 -14.21
C MET A 478 -32.65 -6.87 -15.67
N THR A 479 -33.45 -7.74 -16.31
CA THR A 479 -33.50 -8.10 -17.74
C THR A 479 -32.32 -8.89 -18.33
N ALA A 480 -32.53 -9.42 -19.54
CA ALA A 480 -31.65 -10.35 -20.26
C ALA A 480 -30.16 -9.99 -20.14
N PRO A 481 -29.27 -11.00 -20.14
CA PRO A 481 -27.84 -10.76 -19.98
C PRO A 481 -27.34 -9.72 -20.99
N ASP A 482 -26.69 -8.67 -20.49
CA ASP A 482 -26.07 -7.64 -21.32
C ASP A 482 -24.76 -8.20 -21.91
N THR A 483 -24.92 -9.10 -22.89
CA THR A 483 -23.82 -9.79 -23.55
C THR A 483 -22.84 -8.81 -24.18
N THR A 484 -23.31 -7.64 -24.63
CA THR A 484 -22.47 -6.58 -25.20
C THR A 484 -21.52 -6.01 -24.15
N ARG A 485 -22.04 -5.60 -22.99
CA ARG A 485 -21.18 -5.10 -21.89
C ARG A 485 -20.28 -6.18 -21.33
N MET A 486 -20.77 -7.41 -21.18
CA MET A 486 -19.94 -8.55 -20.75
C MET A 486 -18.77 -8.77 -21.70
N THR A 487 -19.02 -8.74 -23.02
CA THR A 487 -17.97 -8.91 -24.05
C THR A 487 -16.96 -7.77 -24.01
N SER A 488 -17.44 -6.53 -23.82
CA SER A 488 -16.60 -5.34 -23.67
C SER A 488 -15.65 -5.45 -22.46
N VAL A 489 -16.18 -5.86 -21.30
CA VAL A 489 -15.36 -6.07 -20.09
C VAL A 489 -14.41 -7.26 -20.24
N GLU A 490 -14.83 -8.35 -20.90
CA GLU A 490 -13.92 -9.46 -21.23
C GLU A 490 -12.76 -8.99 -22.12
N ASN A 491 -13.04 -8.24 -23.19
CA ASN A 491 -12.01 -7.65 -24.04
C ASN A 491 -11.05 -6.78 -23.24
N ALA A 492 -11.58 -5.94 -22.34
CA ALA A 492 -10.77 -5.10 -21.48
C ALA A 492 -9.82 -5.89 -20.57
N LEU A 493 -10.30 -6.98 -19.98
CA LEU A 493 -9.48 -7.86 -19.14
C LEU A 493 -8.43 -8.61 -19.97
N ARG A 494 -8.74 -9.06 -21.19
CA ARG A 494 -7.74 -9.66 -22.09
C ARG A 494 -6.68 -8.64 -22.53
N ASN A 495 -7.08 -7.42 -22.87
CA ASN A 495 -6.17 -6.35 -23.25
C ASN A 495 -5.30 -5.91 -22.06
N TRP A 496 -5.85 -5.89 -20.84
CA TRP A 496 -5.06 -5.63 -19.62
C TRP A 496 -4.00 -6.70 -19.42
N GLN A 497 -4.36 -7.99 -19.56
CA GLN A 497 -3.46 -9.13 -19.43
C GLN A 497 -2.30 -9.03 -20.44
N GLN A 498 -2.61 -8.78 -21.71
CA GLN A 498 -1.62 -8.63 -22.78
C GLN A 498 -0.73 -7.40 -22.58
N SER A 499 -1.28 -6.36 -21.96
CA SER A 499 -0.56 -5.12 -21.70
C SER A 499 0.27 -5.16 -20.42
N TRP A 500 0.05 -6.12 -19.51
CA TRP A 500 0.75 -6.20 -18.21
C TRP A 500 2.26 -6.44 -18.31
N PRO A 501 2.78 -7.34 -19.17
CA PRO A 501 4.22 -7.48 -19.33
C PRO A 501 4.84 -6.22 -19.96
N SER A 502 5.75 -5.54 -19.25
CA SER A 502 6.49 -4.38 -19.80
C SER A 502 7.83 -4.17 -19.14
N HIS A 503 8.74 -3.50 -19.85
CA HIS A 503 10.05 -3.16 -19.31
C HIS A 503 9.95 -2.17 -18.15
N THR A 504 9.07 -1.18 -18.23
CA THR A 504 8.85 -0.18 -17.16
C THR A 504 8.50 -0.85 -15.83
N ARG A 505 7.52 -1.76 -15.84
CA ARG A 505 7.10 -2.48 -14.63
C ARG A 505 8.10 -3.56 -14.22
N ASP A 506 8.82 -4.17 -15.16
CA ASP A 506 9.94 -5.04 -14.78
C ASP A 506 10.98 -4.27 -13.98
N MET A 507 11.34 -3.05 -14.38
CA MET A 507 12.28 -2.21 -13.64
C MET A 507 11.75 -1.82 -12.26
N GLU A 508 10.46 -1.50 -12.14
CA GLU A 508 9.83 -1.23 -10.84
C GLU A 508 9.86 -2.46 -9.90
N LEU A 509 9.81 -3.68 -10.46
CA LEU A 509 9.75 -4.94 -9.71
C LEU A 509 11.12 -5.63 -9.55
N PHE A 510 12.13 -5.26 -10.34
CA PHE A 510 13.43 -5.95 -10.39
C PHE A 510 14.18 -5.87 -9.07
N ASP A 511 14.07 -4.72 -8.38
CA ASP A 511 14.91 -4.36 -7.24
C ASP A 511 14.25 -4.58 -5.86
N LEU A 512 13.24 -5.46 -5.80
CA LEU A 512 12.48 -5.67 -4.57
C LEU A 512 13.35 -6.23 -3.43
N LEU A 513 14.21 -7.21 -3.74
CA LEU A 513 15.01 -7.89 -2.72
C LEU A 513 16.14 -7.02 -2.18
N GLU A 514 16.78 -6.21 -3.05
CA GLU A 514 17.83 -5.29 -2.62
C GLU A 514 17.24 -4.21 -1.71
N LYS A 515 16.13 -3.59 -2.14
CA LYS A 515 15.43 -2.57 -1.35
C LYS A 515 14.88 -3.10 -0.02
N GLU A 516 14.47 -4.37 0.04
CA GLU A 516 14.02 -5.02 1.29
C GLU A 516 15.18 -5.31 2.26
N SER A 517 16.43 -5.33 1.79
CA SER A 517 17.59 -5.65 2.61
C SER A 517 18.20 -4.44 3.32
N ASP A 518 18.11 -3.23 2.74
CA ASP A 518 18.60 -2.00 3.35
C ASP A 518 17.48 -1.14 3.94
N LEU A 519 17.58 -0.87 5.24
CA LEU A 519 16.66 -0.02 6.02
C LEU A 519 16.42 1.34 5.35
N SER A 520 17.44 1.92 4.70
CA SER A 520 17.32 3.25 4.09
C SER A 520 16.47 3.29 2.82
N THR A 521 16.32 2.15 2.15
CA THR A 521 15.61 2.00 0.87
C THR A 521 14.32 1.19 0.99
N MET A 522 14.02 0.60 2.15
CA MET A 522 12.81 -0.21 2.34
C MET A 522 11.54 0.51 1.89
N TRP A 523 11.43 1.80 2.16
CA TRP A 523 10.27 2.62 1.79
C TRP A 523 10.06 2.77 0.26
N GLN A 524 11.10 2.55 -0.55
CA GLN A 524 11.08 2.73 -2.01
C GLN A 524 10.56 1.50 -2.78
N ARG A 525 10.36 0.37 -2.11
CA ARG A 525 9.92 -0.87 -2.77
C ARG A 525 8.44 -0.77 -3.22
N ILE A 526 8.06 -1.60 -4.18
CA ILE A 526 6.65 -1.78 -4.54
C ILE A 526 5.97 -2.72 -3.54
N GLY A 527 4.86 -2.26 -2.95
CA GLY A 527 4.02 -3.03 -2.05
C GLY A 527 3.11 -4.03 -2.75
N PHE A 528 1.95 -4.31 -2.15
CA PHE A 528 1.05 -5.36 -2.61
C PHE A 528 0.44 -5.14 -4.00
N MET A 529 0.55 -3.94 -4.59
CA MET A 529 0.11 -3.65 -5.96
C MET A 529 0.80 -4.56 -6.99
N ARG A 530 1.99 -5.09 -6.67
CA ARG A 530 2.68 -6.09 -7.50
C ARG A 530 1.86 -7.36 -7.77
N TYR A 531 0.88 -7.65 -6.92
CA TYR A 531 -0.05 -8.77 -7.09
C TYR A 531 -1.29 -8.42 -7.92
N ALA A 532 -1.30 -7.30 -8.67
CA ALA A 532 -2.37 -6.94 -9.61
C ALA A 532 -2.84 -8.11 -10.52
N PRO A 533 -1.96 -9.02 -11.00
CA PRO A 533 -2.39 -10.19 -11.75
C PRO A 533 -3.40 -11.09 -11.03
N GLU A 534 -3.34 -11.22 -9.69
CA GLU A 534 -4.31 -12.03 -8.94
C GLU A 534 -5.70 -11.41 -8.95
N TYR A 535 -5.78 -10.08 -8.84
CA TYR A 535 -7.02 -9.33 -8.95
C TYR A 535 -7.60 -9.41 -10.37
N TRP A 536 -6.74 -9.37 -11.40
CA TRP A 536 -7.15 -9.60 -12.78
C TRP A 536 -7.76 -10.99 -12.96
N LEU A 537 -7.11 -12.03 -12.42
CA LEU A 537 -7.58 -13.40 -12.54
C LEU A 537 -8.95 -13.57 -11.89
N ILE A 538 -9.18 -12.96 -10.72
CA ILE A 538 -10.50 -12.91 -10.07
C ILE A 538 -11.54 -12.22 -10.96
N ALA A 539 -11.22 -11.04 -11.50
CA ALA A 539 -12.14 -10.28 -12.34
C ALA A 539 -12.52 -11.05 -13.61
N TYR A 540 -11.53 -11.59 -14.32
CA TYR A 540 -11.72 -12.39 -15.53
C TYR A 540 -12.54 -13.65 -15.27
N SER A 541 -12.22 -14.36 -14.19
CA SER A 541 -12.94 -15.58 -13.81
C SER A 541 -14.39 -15.32 -13.42
N THR A 542 -14.66 -14.19 -12.78
CA THR A 542 -16.03 -13.77 -12.45
C THR A 542 -16.85 -13.55 -13.71
N VAL A 543 -16.30 -12.87 -14.73
CA VAL A 543 -16.96 -12.71 -16.03
C VAL A 543 -17.21 -14.06 -16.71
N LYS A 544 -16.23 -14.98 -16.69
CA LYS A 544 -16.39 -16.32 -17.26
C LYS A 544 -17.47 -17.15 -16.57
N LYS A 545 -17.61 -17.02 -15.25
CA LYS A 545 -18.68 -17.65 -14.47
C LYS A 545 -20.05 -17.13 -14.90
N MET A 546 -20.18 -15.83 -15.15
CA MET A 546 -21.43 -15.22 -15.64
C MET A 546 -21.85 -15.77 -17.01
N TYR A 547 -20.92 -15.95 -17.95
CA TYR A 547 -21.23 -16.60 -19.23
C TYR A 547 -21.78 -18.03 -19.05
N LYS A 548 -21.14 -18.84 -18.20
CA LYS A 548 -21.63 -20.20 -17.89
C LYS A 548 -23.01 -20.20 -17.25
N GLN A 549 -23.31 -19.22 -16.40
CA GLN A 549 -24.64 -19.07 -15.77
C GLN A 549 -25.72 -18.65 -16.78
N ASN A 550 -25.36 -17.90 -17.83
CA ASN A 550 -26.28 -17.55 -18.91
C ASN A 550 -26.58 -18.74 -19.85
N ASP A 551 -25.63 -19.66 -20.00
CA ASP A 551 -25.75 -20.84 -20.86
C ASP A 551 -26.51 -22.03 -20.20
N GLY A 552 -26.83 -21.95 -18.90
CA GLY A 552 -27.55 -22.98 -18.13
C GLY A 552 -28.80 -22.45 -17.41
N ILE A 553 -29.84 -23.27 -17.23
CA ILE A 553 -31.07 -22.90 -16.50
C ILE A 553 -30.73 -22.63 -15.03
N SER A 554 -31.16 -21.45 -14.57
CA SER A 554 -30.80 -20.79 -13.32
C SER A 554 -31.14 -21.59 -12.06
N GLN A 555 -30.12 -21.89 -11.23
CA GLN A 555 -30.33 -21.92 -9.78
C GLN A 555 -29.99 -20.53 -9.25
N ILE A 556 -31.03 -19.73 -9.00
CA ILE A 556 -30.91 -18.53 -8.19
C ILE A 556 -30.53 -19.02 -6.80
N SER A 557 -29.24 -18.94 -6.45
CA SER A 557 -28.86 -19.02 -5.05
C SER A 557 -29.38 -17.74 -4.41
N GLU A 558 -30.49 -17.83 -3.67
CA GLU A 558 -30.92 -16.80 -2.73
C GLU A 558 -29.88 -16.68 -1.62
N THR A 559 -28.72 -16.10 -1.92
CA THR A 559 -27.80 -15.65 -0.88
C THR A 559 -28.29 -14.29 -0.42
N ALA A 560 -29.17 -14.30 0.59
CA ALA A 560 -29.53 -13.10 1.32
C ALA A 560 -28.23 -12.44 1.82
N ILE A 561 -27.91 -11.25 1.30
CA ILE A 561 -26.76 -10.45 1.75
C ILE A 561 -27.07 -10.00 3.19
N THR A 562 -26.69 -10.83 4.15
CA THR A 562 -26.80 -10.53 5.57
C THR A 562 -25.56 -9.77 6.00
N VAL A 563 -25.72 -8.47 6.26
CA VAL A 563 -24.60 -7.60 6.66
C VAL A 563 -24.08 -8.03 8.03
N GLY A 564 -22.90 -8.67 8.07
CA GLY A 564 -22.11 -8.76 9.30
C GLY A 564 -21.41 -10.07 9.64
N ASN A 565 -21.47 -11.13 8.82
CA ASN A 565 -20.77 -12.40 9.09
C ASN A 565 -20.03 -13.01 7.88
N HIS A 566 -19.87 -12.26 6.77
CA HIS A 566 -19.34 -12.76 5.49
C HIS A 566 -17.99 -12.18 5.07
N ASP A 567 -17.18 -11.67 6.02
CA ASP A 567 -15.86 -11.12 5.71
C ASP A 567 -15.05 -12.11 4.86
N MET A 568 -14.74 -11.71 3.63
CA MET A 568 -13.91 -12.42 2.66
C MET A 568 -14.40 -13.84 2.32
N ILE A 569 -15.63 -14.23 2.69
CA ILE A 569 -16.14 -15.60 2.44
C ILE A 569 -16.29 -15.84 0.94
N GLU A 570 -16.91 -14.90 0.23
CA GLU A 570 -17.14 -15.01 -1.20
C GLU A 570 -15.83 -15.02 -2.00
N ALA A 571 -14.86 -14.17 -1.61
CA ALA A 571 -13.53 -14.17 -2.18
C ALA A 571 -12.81 -15.52 -1.98
N ARG A 572 -12.86 -16.09 -0.76
CA ARG A 572 -12.29 -17.42 -0.48
C ARG A 572 -12.94 -18.53 -1.30
N ARG A 573 -14.27 -18.47 -1.45
CA ARG A 573 -15.02 -19.42 -2.27
C ARG A 573 -14.57 -19.35 -3.73
N LEU A 574 -14.47 -18.14 -4.29
CA LEU A 574 -14.02 -17.94 -5.67
C LEU A 574 -12.58 -18.44 -5.89
N ILE A 575 -11.67 -18.16 -4.95
CA ILE A 575 -10.28 -18.67 -4.98
C ILE A 575 -10.26 -20.20 -4.97
N ALA A 576 -11.07 -20.85 -4.12
CA ALA A 576 -11.16 -22.31 -4.05
C ALA A 576 -11.76 -22.94 -5.33
N GLU A 577 -12.79 -22.31 -5.91
CA GLU A 577 -13.39 -22.73 -7.19
C GLU A 577 -12.39 -22.64 -8.35
N LEU A 578 -11.52 -21.63 -8.34
CA LEU A 578 -10.47 -21.48 -9.35
C LEU A 578 -9.36 -22.52 -9.20
N ARG A 579 -8.82 -22.72 -7.99
CA ARG A 579 -7.80 -23.75 -7.73
C ARG A 579 -8.25 -25.16 -8.05
N SER A 580 -9.52 -25.49 -7.80
CA SER A 580 -10.08 -26.81 -8.08
C SER A 580 -10.34 -27.06 -9.58
N GLY A 581 -10.16 -26.05 -10.44
CA GLY A 581 -10.46 -26.14 -11.88
C GLY A 581 -11.96 -26.16 -12.20
N ALA A 582 -12.84 -25.94 -11.20
CA ALA A 582 -14.28 -25.81 -11.42
C ALA A 582 -14.61 -24.62 -12.34
N ILE A 583 -13.79 -23.58 -12.25
CA ILE A 583 -13.73 -22.49 -13.22
C ILE A 583 -12.37 -22.60 -13.92
N VAL A 584 -12.33 -23.15 -15.13
CA VAL A 584 -11.12 -23.11 -15.96
C VAL A 584 -10.97 -21.67 -16.48
N PRO A 585 -9.92 -20.92 -16.10
CA PRO A 585 -9.57 -19.72 -16.82
C PRO A 585 -9.07 -20.18 -18.19
N ILE A 586 -9.94 -20.18 -19.20
CA ILE A 586 -9.50 -20.35 -20.59
C ILE A 586 -8.72 -19.09 -20.91
N VAL A 587 -7.42 -19.15 -20.64
CA VAL A 587 -6.43 -18.24 -21.19
C VAL A 587 -6.02 -18.91 -22.48
N ASP A 588 -6.61 -18.47 -23.60
CA ASP A 588 -6.12 -18.91 -24.91
C ASP A 588 -4.63 -18.57 -24.97
N SER A 589 -3.81 -19.62 -25.09
CA SER A 589 -2.34 -19.57 -25.10
C SER A 589 -1.78 -18.72 -26.22
#